data_AF-A0A1F7BK38-F1
#
_entry.id   AF-A0A1F7BK38-F1
#
_cell.length_a   1.000
_cell.length_b   1.000
_cell.length_c   1.000
_cell.angle_alpha   90.00
_cell.angle_beta   90.00
_cell.angle_gamma   90.00
#
_symmetry.space_group_name_H-M   'P 1'
#
loop_
_entity.id
_entity.type
_entity.pdbx_description
1 polymer ?
#
loop_
_entity_poly.entity_id
_entity_poly.type
_entity_poly.pdbx_seq_one_letter_code
_entity_poly.pdbx_strand_id
1 'polypeptide(L)'
;MKAQPIQEEHFGTQVWVNPTTESMREEECLCFSCKNLKPNEPDNCPIAQALYQICVREKVALTLTRCPEWAAKESAPQEEKVKRLDYADVALKFLSR
;
A
#
# COMPACT_ATOMS: atom_id res chain seq x y z
N MET A 1 0.67 -17.84 -6.18
CA MET A 1 -0.42 -17.30 -5.33
C MET A 1 -0.70 -18.30 -4.22
N LYS A 2 -0.93 -17.85 -2.97
CA LYS A 2 -1.15 -18.75 -1.82
C LYS A 2 -2.55 -19.39 -1.83
N ALA A 3 -3.55 -18.67 -2.33
CA ALA A 3 -4.90 -19.16 -2.59
C ALA A 3 -5.24 -19.06 -4.08
N GLN A 4 -6.19 -19.88 -4.53
CA GLN A 4 -6.78 -19.77 -5.85
C GLN A 4 -7.61 -18.49 -5.94
N PRO A 5 -7.48 -17.68 -7.02
CA PRO A 5 -8.35 -16.55 -7.22
C PRO A 5 -9.81 -16.96 -7.43
N ILE A 6 -10.72 -16.12 -6.94
CA ILE A 6 -12.16 -16.27 -7.12
C ILE A 6 -12.71 -15.08 -7.91
N GLN A 7 -13.80 -15.26 -8.64
CA GLN A 7 -14.48 -14.14 -9.30
C GLN A 7 -15.42 -13.44 -8.33
N GLU A 8 -15.33 -12.12 -8.30
CA GLU A 8 -16.20 -11.25 -7.52
C GLU A 8 -16.59 -10.02 -8.34
N GLU A 9 -17.76 -9.46 -8.04
CA GLU A 9 -18.20 -8.20 -8.66
C GLU A 9 -17.75 -7.01 -7.81
N HIS A 10 -16.92 -6.16 -8.40
CA HIS A 10 -16.45 -4.90 -7.79
C HIS A 10 -16.79 -3.73 -8.71
N PHE A 11 -17.55 -2.77 -8.20
CA PHE A 11 -17.99 -1.58 -8.96
C PHE A 11 -18.62 -1.91 -10.33
N GLY A 12 -19.47 -2.94 -10.39
CA GLY A 12 -20.16 -3.39 -11.61
C GLY A 12 -19.25 -4.10 -12.63
N THR A 13 -18.04 -4.50 -12.24
CA THR A 13 -17.08 -5.23 -13.07
C THR A 13 -16.72 -6.55 -12.43
N GLN A 14 -16.69 -7.63 -13.21
CA GLN A 14 -16.20 -8.92 -12.74
C GLN A 14 -14.67 -8.93 -12.70
N VAL A 15 -14.09 -9.20 -11.54
CA VAL A 15 -12.65 -9.21 -11.30
C VAL A 15 -12.22 -10.50 -10.62
N TRP A 16 -10.97 -10.89 -10.83
CA TRP A 16 -10.36 -12.03 -10.14
C TRP A 16 -9.66 -11.56 -8.87
N VAL A 17 -10.16 -11.99 -7.72
CA VAL A 17 -9.69 -11.60 -6.39
C VAL A 17 -8.84 -12.71 -5.81
N ASN A 18 -7.66 -12.36 -5.31
CA ASN A 18 -6.91 -13.26 -4.43
C ASN A 18 -7.33 -12.98 -2.98
N PRO A 19 -8.12 -13.86 -2.34
CA PRO A 19 -8.76 -13.55 -1.06
C PRO A 19 -7.76 -13.30 0.07
N THR A 20 -6.61 -13.97 0.05
CA THR A 20 -5.56 -13.78 1.07
C THR A 20 -4.95 -12.37 1.00
N THR A 21 -4.62 -11.90 -0.19
CA THR A 21 -4.04 -10.55 -0.35
C THR A 21 -5.07 -9.45 -0.18
N GLU A 22 -6.32 -9.73 -0.52
CA GLU A 22 -7.41 -8.77 -0.39
C GLU A 22 -7.73 -8.49 1.09
N SER A 23 -7.84 -9.53 1.93
CA SER A 23 -8.05 -9.34 3.37
C SER A 23 -6.90 -8.56 4.01
N MET A 24 -5.65 -8.88 3.66
CA MET A 24 -4.48 -8.13 4.15
C MET A 24 -4.47 -6.69 3.63
N ARG A 25 -5.00 -6.41 2.43
CA ARG A 25 -5.00 -5.05 1.86
C ARG A 25 -5.83 -4.09 2.71
N GLU A 26 -6.96 -4.54 3.22
CA GLU A 26 -7.84 -3.70 4.04
C GLU A 26 -7.19 -3.31 5.37
N GLU A 27 -6.42 -4.22 5.95
CA GLU A 27 -5.76 -4.04 7.25
C GLU A 27 -4.38 -3.35 7.12
N GLU A 28 -3.58 -3.75 6.14
CA GLU A 28 -2.14 -3.45 6.09
C GLU A 28 -1.75 -2.45 5.00
N CYS A 29 -2.65 -2.10 4.08
CA CYS A 29 -2.27 -1.17 3.00
C CYS A 29 -1.95 0.20 3.59
N LEU A 30 -0.70 0.65 3.36
CA LEU A 30 -0.21 1.92 3.88
C LEU A 30 -1.10 3.11 3.50
N CYS A 31 -1.77 3.07 2.34
CA CYS A 31 -2.72 4.13 1.96
C CYS A 31 -3.89 4.25 2.94
N PHE A 32 -4.47 3.13 3.41
CA PHE A 32 -5.60 3.16 4.35
C PHE A 32 -5.20 3.63 5.74
N SER A 33 -3.96 3.38 6.15
CA SER A 33 -3.40 3.81 7.43
C SER A 33 -2.69 5.18 7.39
N CYS A 34 -2.50 5.78 6.20
CA CYS A 34 -1.78 7.04 6.04
C CYS A 34 -2.68 8.27 6.25
N LYS A 35 -2.24 9.24 7.05
CA LYS A 35 -2.92 10.53 7.21
C LYS A 35 -2.78 11.49 6.02
N ASN A 36 -1.80 11.22 5.13
CA ASN A 36 -1.54 12.06 3.96
C ASN A 36 -2.42 11.67 2.76
N LEU A 37 -3.16 10.55 2.82
CA LEU A 37 -4.19 10.25 1.84
C LEU A 37 -5.45 11.04 2.20
N LYS A 38 -5.74 12.06 1.39
CA LYS A 38 -6.87 12.99 1.54
C LYS A 38 -7.59 13.14 0.20
N PRO A 39 -8.40 12.16 -0.22
CA PRO A 39 -9.04 12.18 -1.53
C PRO A 39 -9.87 13.45 -1.71
N ASN A 40 -9.71 14.11 -2.87
CA ASN A 40 -10.40 15.35 -3.25
C ASN A 40 -9.99 16.61 -2.46
N GLU A 41 -8.98 16.54 -1.59
CA GLU A 41 -8.43 17.71 -0.91
C GLU A 41 -7.21 18.27 -1.67
N PRO A 42 -6.98 19.60 -1.65
CA PRO A 42 -5.82 20.22 -2.32
C PRO A 42 -4.46 19.72 -1.82
N ASP A 43 -4.39 19.23 -0.57
CA ASP A 43 -3.17 18.74 0.08
C ASP A 43 -3.07 17.19 0.07
N ASN A 44 -3.78 16.53 -0.84
CA ASN A 44 -3.66 15.09 -1.03
C ASN A 44 -2.23 14.67 -1.44
N CYS A 45 -1.73 13.59 -0.86
CA CYS A 45 -0.45 13.00 -1.25
C CYS A 45 -0.46 12.60 -2.75
N PRO A 46 0.47 13.11 -3.58
CA PRO A 46 0.50 12.82 -5.02
C PRO A 46 0.77 11.34 -5.33
N ILE A 47 1.56 10.66 -4.49
CA ILE A 47 1.80 9.21 -4.63
C ILE A 47 0.49 8.44 -4.42
N ALA A 48 -0.22 8.75 -3.34
CA ALA A 48 -1.46 8.08 -2.99
C ALA A 48 -2.56 8.37 -4.02
N GLN A 49 -2.64 9.61 -4.53
CA GLN A 49 -3.53 10.01 -5.61
C GLN A 49 -3.28 9.22 -6.90
N ALA A 50 -2.03 9.07 -7.33
CA ALA A 50 -1.69 8.34 -8.55
C ALA A 50 -2.09 6.86 -8.46
N LEU A 51 -1.82 6.22 -7.32
CA LEU A 51 -2.16 4.81 -7.09
C LEU A 51 -3.67 4.60 -6.98
N TYR A 52 -4.37 5.50 -6.29
CA TYR A 52 -5.83 5.50 -6.24
C TYR A 52 -6.46 5.61 -7.63
N GLN A 53 -5.94 6.52 -8.48
CA GLN A 53 -6.40 6.66 -9.86
C GLN A 53 -6.21 5.38 -10.67
N ILE A 54 -5.08 4.68 -10.50
CA ILE A 54 -4.85 3.38 -11.16
C ILE A 54 -5.89 2.36 -10.69
N CYS A 55 -6.11 2.22 -9.37
CA CYS A 55 -7.09 1.30 -8.82
C CYS A 55 -8.50 1.54 -9.39
N VAL A 56 -8.94 2.79 -9.41
CA VAL A 56 -10.28 3.16 -9.90
C VAL A 56 -10.41 2.99 -11.41
N ARG A 57 -9.41 3.43 -12.18
CA ARG A 57 -9.43 3.43 -13.64
C ARG A 57 -9.36 2.02 -14.21
N GLU A 58 -8.44 1.20 -13.69
CA GLU A 58 -8.18 -0.15 -14.21
C GLU A 58 -9.01 -1.23 -13.52
N LYS A 59 -9.85 -0.86 -12.54
CA LYS A 59 -10.63 -1.81 -11.72
C LYS A 59 -9.73 -2.85 -11.03
N VAL A 60 -8.62 -2.37 -10.48
CA VAL A 60 -7.64 -3.19 -9.75
C VAL A 60 -7.54 -2.75 -8.30
N ALA A 61 -6.98 -3.61 -7.46
CA ALA A 61 -6.67 -3.31 -6.07
C ALA A 61 -5.17 -3.52 -5.81
N LEU A 62 -4.54 -2.58 -5.10
CA LEU A 62 -3.11 -2.59 -4.81
C LEU A 62 -2.88 -2.51 -3.30
N THR A 63 -2.01 -3.37 -2.79
CA THR A 63 -1.50 -3.31 -1.40
C THR A 63 -0.14 -2.65 -1.40
N LEU A 64 -0.01 -1.54 -0.67
CA LEU A 64 1.27 -0.85 -0.50
C LEU A 64 1.91 -1.24 0.82
N THR A 65 3.17 -1.65 0.76
CA THR A 65 3.98 -2.07 1.92
C THR A 65 5.15 -1.15 2.20
N ARG A 66 5.41 -0.16 1.32
CA ARG A 66 6.43 0.88 1.49
C ARG A 66 6.00 2.18 0.81
N CYS A 67 6.27 3.31 1.46
CA CYS A 67 6.08 4.64 0.88
C CYS A 67 6.98 5.62 1.64
N PRO A 68 7.73 6.51 0.95
CA PRO A 68 8.57 7.51 1.61
C PRO A 68 7.75 8.60 2.32
N GLU A 69 6.51 8.83 1.89
CA GLU A 69 5.61 9.87 2.41
C GLU A 69 4.60 9.33 3.43
N TRP A 70 4.76 8.08 3.90
CA TRP A 70 3.79 7.51 4.83
C TRP A 70 3.88 8.16 6.20
N ALA A 71 2.71 8.48 6.77
CA ALA A 71 2.59 8.91 8.15
C ALA A 71 1.30 8.34 8.75
N ALA A 72 1.39 7.74 9.93
CA ALA A 72 0.27 7.11 10.61
C ALA A 72 -0.88 8.08 10.89
N LYS A 73 -2.13 7.62 10.75
CA LYS A 73 -3.31 8.25 11.35
C LYS A 73 -3.20 8.18 12.88
N GLU A 74 -3.69 9.21 13.58
CA GLU A 74 -3.51 9.38 15.05
C GLU A 74 -4.11 8.25 15.90
N SER A 75 -4.92 7.37 15.32
CA SER A 75 -5.53 6.20 15.97
C SER A 75 -4.84 4.86 15.67
N ALA A 76 -3.72 4.82 14.94
CA ALA A 76 -3.06 3.56 14.59
C ALA A 76 -2.26 3.00 15.79
N PRO A 77 -2.36 1.69 16.11
CA PRO A 77 -1.52 1.05 17.13
C PRO A 77 -0.03 1.27 16.81
N GLN A 78 0.70 1.84 17.75
CA GLN A 78 2.14 2.05 17.60
C GLN A 78 2.88 0.76 17.95
N GLU A 79 3.27 -0.02 16.95
CA GLU A 79 4.29 -1.06 17.17
C GLU A 79 5.69 -0.46 17.12
N GLU A 80 6.48 -0.86 18.11
CA GLU A 80 7.78 -0.34 18.50
C GLU A 80 8.81 -0.39 17.35
N LYS A 81 9.65 0.64 17.27
CA LYS A 81 10.65 0.87 16.22
C LYS A 81 11.59 -0.33 16.01
N VAL A 82 11.26 -1.21 15.07
CA VAL A 82 12.26 -2.15 14.52
C VAL A 82 13.26 -1.33 13.72
N LYS A 83 14.51 -1.26 14.21
CA LYS A 83 15.63 -0.60 13.52
C LYS A 83 15.80 -1.21 12.11
N ARG A 84 15.23 -0.54 11.11
CA ARG A 84 15.42 -0.85 9.70
C ARG A 84 16.86 -0.48 9.35
N LEU A 85 17.69 -1.46 9.01
CA LEU A 85 19.00 -1.23 8.39
C LEU A 85 18.81 -0.36 7.15
N ASP A 86 19.59 0.71 7.06
CA ASP A 86 19.53 1.68 5.96
C ASP A 86 19.94 0.98 4.65
N TYR A 87 19.20 1.22 3.57
CA TYR A 87 19.57 0.74 2.24
C TYR A 87 20.94 1.33 1.79
N ALA A 88 21.37 2.46 2.34
CA ALA A 88 22.72 3.00 2.17
C ALA A 88 23.81 2.08 2.73
N ASP A 89 23.54 1.38 3.85
CA ASP A 89 24.49 0.45 4.48
C ASP A 89 24.69 -0.83 3.66
N VAL A 90 23.68 -1.22 2.87
CA VAL A 90 23.75 -2.40 1.98
C VAL A 90 24.49 -2.06 0.68
N ALA A 91 24.34 -0.84 0.16
CA ALA A 91 24.99 -0.39 -1.07
C ALA A 91 26.53 -0.30 -0.93
N LEU A 92 27.04 0.11 0.23
CA LEU A 92 28.49 0.18 0.49
C LEU A 92 29.17 -1.20 0.57
N LYS A 93 28.43 -2.26 0.91
CA LYS A 93 28.97 -3.63 0.97
C LYS A 93 29.15 -4.30 -0.38
N PHE A 94 28.47 -3.83 -1.43
CA PHE A 94 28.60 -4.39 -2.78
C PHE A 94 29.66 -3.69 -3.65
N LEU A 95 30.12 -2.51 -3.25
CA LEU A 95 31.17 -1.74 -3.96
C LEU A 95 32.59 -1.96 -3.38
N SER A 96 32.72 -2.86 -2.41
CA SER A 96 33.99 -3.16 -1.72
C SER A 96 34.50 -4.59 -1.99
N ARG A 97 34.10 -5.21 -3.11
CA ARG A 97 34.66 -6.49 -3.59
C ARG A 97 35.32 -6.32 -4.95
#